data_AF-D5BD37-F1
#
_entry.id   AF-D5BD37-F1
#
_cell.length_a   1.000
_cell.length_b   1.000
_cell.length_c   1.000
_cell.angle_alpha   90.00
_cell.angle_beta   90.00
_cell.angle_gamma   90.00
#
_symmetry.space_group_name_H-M   'P 1'
#
loop_
_entity.id
_entity.type
_entity.pdbx_description
1 polymer ?
#
loop_
_entity_poly.entity_id
_entity_poly.type
_entity_poly.pdbx_seq_one_letter_code
_entity_poly.pdbx_strand_id
1 'polypeptide(L)'
;MMWISQKNKIDGIDRNSREILNFQITWSLFLFLSIIGYIGGNFYRVYQSSVISPSLLINPLFLWISVLILYFLNLFLVIMNSVRLKSGKNVAYFLGIPFLR
;
A
#
# COMPACT_ATOMS: atom_id res chain seq x y z
N MET A 1 -4.98 -12.37 11.46
CA MET A 1 -6.21 -13.18 11.55
C MET A 1 -7.39 -12.52 12.29
N MET A 2 -7.22 -11.40 13.01
CA MET A 2 -8.35 -10.67 13.64
C MET A 2 -9.41 -10.18 12.64
N TRP A 3 -9.04 -9.95 11.38
CA TRP A 3 -9.90 -9.30 10.39
C TRP A 3 -10.95 -10.24 9.77
N ILE A 4 -10.66 -11.54 9.62
CA ILE A 4 -11.61 -12.54 9.13
C ILE A 4 -12.73 -12.80 10.14
N SER A 5 -12.43 -12.73 11.44
CA SER A 5 -13.41 -12.95 12.51
C SER A 5 -14.50 -11.86 12.56
N GLN A 6 -14.19 -10.65 12.09
CA GLN A 6 -15.15 -9.53 12.08
C GLN A 6 -15.85 -9.35 10.73
N LYS A 7 -15.59 -10.20 9.73
CA LYS A 7 -16.19 -10.12 8.38
C LYS A 7 -17.72 -9.98 8.41
N ASN A 8 -18.40 -10.67 9.33
CA ASN A 8 -19.86 -10.63 9.46
C ASN A 8 -20.37 -9.45 10.32
N LYS A 9 -19.48 -8.72 11.01
CA LYS A 9 -19.80 -7.47 11.73
C LYS A 9 -19.67 -6.23 10.83
N ILE A 10 -19.14 -6.41 9.60
CA ILE A 10 -18.92 -5.38 8.59
C ILE A 10 -20.22 -5.04 7.82
N ASP A 11 -21.32 -5.75 8.05
CA ASP A 11 -22.62 -5.46 7.43
C ASP A 11 -23.22 -4.09 7.79
N GLY A 12 -22.66 -3.39 8.79
CA GLY A 12 -23.02 -2.02 9.14
C GLY A 12 -22.03 -0.94 8.68
N ILE A 13 -20.99 -1.29 7.91
CA ILE A 13 -19.96 -0.33 7.49
C ILE A 13 -20.49 0.49 6.30
N ASP A 14 -20.61 1.81 6.53
CA ASP A 14 -20.96 2.81 5.53
C ASP A 14 -20.12 2.65 4.25
N ARG A 15 -20.71 2.91 3.10
CA ARG A 15 -20.09 2.75 1.77
C ARG A 15 -18.70 3.39 1.71
N ASN A 16 -18.56 4.55 2.33
CA ASN A 16 -17.31 5.31 2.39
C ASN A 16 -16.20 4.55 3.14
N SER A 17 -16.53 3.97 4.28
CA SER A 17 -15.58 3.19 5.09
C SER A 17 -15.18 1.89 4.40
N ARG A 18 -16.06 1.28 3.59
CA ARG A 18 -15.75 0.11 2.76
C ARG A 18 -14.73 0.45 1.67
N GLU A 19 -14.92 1.57 1.00
CA GLU A 19 -13.99 2.09 -0.02
C GLU A 19 -12.62 2.44 0.58
N ILE A 20 -12.58 3.08 1.75
CA ILE A 20 -11.33 3.34 2.49
C ILE A 20 -10.60 2.04 2.78
N LEU A 21 -11.32 1.03 3.29
CA LEU A 21 -10.72 -0.23 3.68
C LEU A 21 -10.17 -0.98 2.46
N ASN A 22 -10.92 -1.04 1.35
CA ASN A 22 -10.48 -1.60 0.06
C ASN A 22 -9.19 -0.93 -0.45
N PHE A 23 -9.12 0.40 -0.37
CA PHE A 23 -7.91 1.15 -0.70
C PHE A 23 -6.73 0.79 0.19
N GLN A 24 -6.92 0.75 1.51
CA GLN A 24 -5.84 0.42 2.46
C GLN A 24 -5.31 -1.01 2.27
N ILE A 25 -6.19 -1.98 2.00
CA ILE A 25 -5.78 -3.35 1.68
C ILE A 25 -4.94 -3.36 0.40
N THR A 26 -5.40 -2.69 -0.66
CA THR A 26 -4.69 -2.63 -1.94
C THR A 26 -3.32 -1.99 -1.79
N TRP A 27 -3.23 -0.88 -1.04
CA TRP A 27 -1.95 -0.23 -0.78
C TRP A 27 -1.02 -1.08 0.07
N SER A 28 -1.54 -1.78 1.07
CA SER A 28 -0.75 -2.68 1.91
C SER A 28 -0.16 -3.83 1.08
N LEU A 29 -0.95 -4.41 0.18
CA LEU A 29 -0.48 -5.44 -0.75
C LEU A 29 0.61 -4.91 -1.67
N PHE A 30 0.42 -3.72 -2.25
CA PHE A 30 1.42 -3.11 -3.12
C PHE A 30 2.73 -2.82 -2.36
N LEU A 31 2.65 -2.37 -1.11
CA LEU A 31 3.82 -2.16 -0.24
C LEU A 31 4.57 -3.47 0.00
N PHE A 32 3.86 -4.56 0.33
CA PHE A 32 4.49 -5.86 0.53
C PHE A 32 5.14 -6.39 -0.75
N LEU A 33 4.46 -6.27 -1.90
CA LEU A 33 5.01 -6.62 -3.21
C LEU A 33 6.28 -5.83 -3.54
N SER A 34 6.29 -4.52 -3.23
CA SER A 34 7.45 -3.65 -3.44
C SER A 34 8.64 -4.07 -2.58
N ILE A 35 8.41 -4.44 -1.32
CA ILE A 35 9.46 -4.94 -0.42
C ILE A 35 9.99 -6.29 -0.91
N ILE A 36 9.12 -7.23 -1.29
CA ILE A 36 9.52 -8.53 -1.83
C ILE A 36 10.35 -8.33 -3.12
N GLY A 37 9.89 -7.46 -4.02
CA GLY A 37 10.60 -7.10 -5.24
C GLY A 37 11.97 -6.47 -4.97
N TYR A 38 12.06 -5.58 -3.98
CA TYR A 38 13.33 -4.99 -3.55
C TYR A 38 14.30 -6.07 -3.04
N ILE A 39 13.85 -6.95 -2.15
CA ILE A 39 14.68 -8.02 -1.60
C ILE A 39 15.14 -8.96 -2.72
N GLY A 40 14.22 -9.42 -3.57
CA GLY A 40 14.53 -10.28 -4.72
C GLY A 40 15.50 -9.63 -5.71
N GLY A 41 15.32 -8.33 -5.97
CA GLY A 41 16.23 -7.56 -6.82
C GLY A 41 17.64 -7.48 -6.26
N ASN A 42 17.80 -7.31 -4.96
CA ASN A 42 19.12 -7.33 -4.32
C ASN A 42 19.79 -8.71 -4.43
N PHE A 43 19.04 -9.81 -4.21
CA PHE A 43 19.56 -11.16 -4.43
C PHE A 43 20.02 -11.39 -5.87
N TYR A 44 19.23 -10.92 -6.85
CA TYR A 44 19.59 -11.01 -8.27
C TYR A 44 20.89 -10.27 -8.61
N ARG A 45 21.07 -9.06 -8.05
CA ARG A 45 22.30 -8.27 -8.25
C ARG A 45 23.53 -8.95 -7.66
N VAL A 46 23.40 -9.55 -6.47
CA VAL A 46 24.49 -10.32 -5.87
C VAL A 46 24.85 -11.54 -6.72
N TYR A 47 23.84 -12.29 -7.17
CA TYR A 47 24.04 -13.45 -8.05
C TYR A 47 24.83 -13.09 -9.31
N GLN A 48 24.48 -11.99 -9.99
CA GLN A 48 25.22 -11.53 -11.17
C GLN A 48 26.65 -11.08 -10.86
N SER A 49 26.87 -10.38 -9.75
CA SER A 49 28.18 -9.78 -9.44
C SER A 49 29.23 -10.77 -8.96
N SER A 50 28.84 -11.99 -8.52
CA SER A 50 29.72 -12.99 -7.89
C SER A 50 30.53 -12.48 -6.69
N VAL A 51 30.22 -11.28 -6.19
CA VAL A 51 30.89 -10.62 -5.07
C VAL A 51 29.84 -10.23 -4.04
N ILE A 52 29.97 -10.77 -2.83
CA ILE A 52 29.10 -10.41 -1.72
C ILE A 52 29.68 -9.17 -1.05
N SER A 53 29.21 -7.99 -1.46
CA SER A 53 29.53 -6.72 -0.80
C SER A 53 28.28 -6.12 -0.13
N PRO A 54 28.39 -5.63 1.12
CA PRO A 54 27.31 -4.87 1.77
C PRO A 54 26.81 -3.68 0.94
N SER A 55 27.70 -3.04 0.17
CA SER A 55 27.34 -1.91 -0.70
C SER A 55 26.49 -2.30 -1.92
N LEU A 56 26.52 -3.56 -2.34
CA LEU A 56 25.68 -4.09 -3.43
C LEU A 56 24.31 -4.56 -2.92
N LEU A 57 24.26 -4.99 -1.65
CA LEU A 57 23.08 -5.56 -0.99
C LEU A 57 22.11 -4.51 -0.44
N ILE A 58 22.61 -3.32 -0.07
CA ILE A 58 21.82 -2.34 0.66
C ILE A 58 22.10 -0.96 0.06
N ASN A 59 21.32 -0.57 -0.96
CA ASN A 59 21.14 0.85 -1.25
C ASN A 59 19.83 1.31 -0.59
N PRO A 60 19.89 1.79 0.67
CA PRO A 60 18.69 2.09 1.43
C PRO A 60 17.95 3.28 0.83
N LEU A 61 18.63 4.16 0.08
CA LEU A 61 18.02 5.36 -0.49
C LEU A 61 16.87 5.01 -1.45
N PHE A 62 17.05 3.98 -2.29
CA PHE A 62 16.00 3.60 -3.23
C PHE A 62 14.74 3.13 -2.49
N LEU A 63 14.87 2.27 -1.48
CA LEU A 63 13.75 1.80 -0.68
C LEU A 63 13.09 2.94 0.10
N TRP A 64 13.87 3.79 0.77
CA TRP A 64 13.34 4.91 1.55
C TRP A 64 12.63 5.96 0.70
N ILE A 65 13.17 6.30 -0.48
CA ILE A 65 12.51 7.20 -1.43
C ILE A 65 11.20 6.59 -1.93
N SER A 66 11.21 5.30 -2.27
CA SER A 66 10.01 4.58 -2.72
C SER A 66 8.91 4.61 -1.66
N VAL A 67 9.25 4.30 -0.40
CA VAL A 67 8.33 4.34 0.74
C VAL A 67 7.84 5.77 0.98
N LEU A 68 8.73 6.77 0.94
CA LEU A 68 8.36 8.16 1.17
C LEU A 68 7.35 8.65 0.13
N ILE A 69 7.59 8.39 -1.16
CA ILE A 69 6.65 8.72 -2.25
C ILE A 69 5.31 8.03 -2.02
N LEU A 70 5.33 6.75 -1.66
CA LEU A 70 4.13 5.94 -1.46
C LEU A 70 3.26 6.46 -0.31
N TYR A 71 3.88 6.84 0.81
CA TYR A 71 3.18 7.46 1.93
C TYR A 71 2.69 8.87 1.62
N PHE A 72 3.45 9.64 0.84
CA PHE A 72 3.02 10.97 0.39
C PHE A 72 1.77 10.88 -0.50
N LEU A 73 1.75 9.94 -1.44
CA LEU A 73 0.57 9.64 -2.27
C LEU A 73 -0.60 9.15 -1.44
N ASN A 74 -0.36 8.29 -0.44
CA ASN A 74 -1.41 7.84 0.48
C ASN A 74 -2.04 9.03 1.22
N LEU A 75 -1.22 9.89 1.81
CA LEU A 75 -1.66 11.09 2.52
C LEU A 75 -2.45 12.03 1.60
N PHE A 76 -1.92 12.30 0.41
CA PHE A 76 -2.57 13.14 -0.59
C PHE A 76 -3.96 12.61 -0.99
N LEU A 77 -4.05 11.31 -1.28
CA LEU A 77 -5.31 10.66 -1.66
C LEU A 77 -6.33 10.65 -0.51
N VAL A 78 -5.88 10.48 0.74
CA VAL A 78 -6.74 10.57 1.92
C VAL A 78 -7.28 12.00 2.08
N ILE A 79 -6.42 13.02 2.01
CA ILE A 79 -6.83 14.42 2.14
C ILE A 79 -7.84 14.81 1.05
N MET A 80 -7.56 14.51 -0.22
CA MET A 80 -8.48 14.78 -1.33
C MET A 80 -9.85 14.15 -1.09
N ASN A 81 -9.86 12.89 -0.65
CA ASN A 81 -11.08 12.16 -0.36
C ASN A 81 -11.83 12.71 0.87
N SER A 82 -11.12 13.17 1.90
CA SER A 82 -11.71 13.88 3.04
C SER A 82 -12.38 15.19 2.63
N VAL A 83 -11.74 16.00 1.76
CA VAL A 83 -12.35 17.22 1.22
C VAL A 83 -13.59 16.89 0.38
N ARG A 84 -13.52 15.84 -0.44
CA ARG A 84 -14.63 15.36 -1.26
C ARG A 84 -15.82 14.90 -0.41
N LEU A 85 -15.56 14.16 0.67
CA LEU A 85 -16.58 13.72 1.62
C LEU A 85 -17.27 14.92 2.30
N LYS A 86 -16.49 15.95 2.69
CA LYS A 86 -17.04 17.18 3.26
C LYS A 86 -17.95 17.94 2.28
N SER A 87 -17.71 17.82 0.98
CA SER A 87 -18.56 18.40 -0.07
C SER A 87 -19.83 17.59 -0.39
N GLY A 88 -20.14 16.54 0.39
CA GLY A 88 -21.30 15.66 0.19
C GLY A 88 -21.13 14.67 -0.97
N LYS A 89 -19.93 14.57 -1.55
CA LYS A 89 -19.61 13.63 -2.61
C LYS A 89 -19.06 12.33 -1.99
N ASN A 90 -19.44 11.20 -2.55
CA ASN A 90 -18.90 9.90 -2.12
C ASN A 90 -17.39 9.83 -2.33
N VAL A 91 -16.75 9.06 -1.45
CA VAL A 91 -15.32 8.76 -1.52
C VAL A 91 -15.01 8.00 -2.81
N ALA A 92 -13.91 8.33 -3.48
CA ALA A 92 -13.51 7.71 -4.74
C ALA A 92 -12.01 7.39 -4.68
N TYR A 93 -11.68 6.15 -4.34
CA TYR A 93 -10.33 5.62 -4.43
C TYR A 93 -10.13 4.94 -5.78
N PHE A 94 -9.50 5.63 -6.72
CA PHE A 94 -9.25 5.12 -8.08
C PHE A 94 -8.35 3.87 -8.11
N LEU A 95 -7.54 3.66 -7.06
CA LEU A 95 -6.57 2.56 -6.96
C LEU A 95 -6.99 1.47 -5.98
N GLY A 96 -8.24 1.46 -5.49
CA GLY A 96 -8.73 0.43 -4.58
C GLY A 96 -9.34 -0.76 -5.35
N ILE A 97 -8.80 -1.96 -5.16
CA ILE A 97 -9.48 -3.19 -5.60
C ILE A 97 -10.62 -3.49 -4.61
N PRO A 98 -11.86 -3.74 -5.07
CA PRO A 98 -13.01 -3.95 -4.21
C PRO A 98 -13.01 -5.36 -3.59
N PHE A 99 -12.16 -5.56 -2.58
CA PHE A 99 -12.08 -6.80 -1.81
C PHE A 99 -13.32 -7.05 -0.96
N LEU A 100 -13.89 -5.97 -0.42
CA LEU A 100 -15.15 -5.94 0.31
C LEU A 100 -16.22 -5.37 -0.63
N ARG A 101 -17.21 -6.20 -0.97
CA ARG A 101 -18.41 -5.81 -1.70
C ARG A 101 -19.52 -5.51 -0.74
#